data_AF-A0A7Y6E429-F1
#
_entry.id   AF-A0A7Y6E429-F1
#
_cell.length_a   1.000
_cell.length_b   1.000
_cell.length_c   1.000
_cell.angle_alpha   90.00
_cell.angle_beta   90.00
_cell.angle_gamma   90.00
#
_symmetry.space_group_name_H-M   'P 1'
#
loop_
_entity.id
_entity.type
_entity.pdbx_description
1 polymer ?
#
loop_
_entity_poly.entity_id
_entity_poly.type
_entity_poly.pdbx_seq_one_letter_code
_entity_poly.pdbx_strand_id
1 'polypeptide(L)'
;MTLQISRRTMLKAAAGAATGAVGIGIGTGVATSPATAASTSFAHPGMLHTRADLERMAAEVKAGAAPYTAGFAKLTANRHSQSTYRPNPQATSTRGGGGVENYGALYHDAHAAYQNALRWKITGDTAHADTARDICNA
;
A
#
# COMPACT_ATOMS: atom_id res chain seq x y z
N MET A 1 24.35 -28.30 -5.21
CA MET A 1 23.11 -28.34 -6.01
C MET A 1 22.10 -27.43 -5.33
N THR A 2 22.06 -26.17 -5.74
CA THR A 2 21.37 -25.08 -5.04
C THR A 2 19.92 -25.03 -5.51
N LEU A 3 18.97 -25.41 -4.64
CA LEU A 3 17.55 -25.42 -4.97
C LEU A 3 16.99 -23.99 -4.91
N GLN A 4 16.78 -23.42 -6.09
CA GLN A 4 16.11 -22.13 -6.29
C GLN A 4 14.60 -22.29 -6.01
N ILE A 5 14.14 -21.78 -4.86
CA ILE A 5 12.72 -21.79 -4.50
C ILE A 5 11.99 -20.71 -5.32
N SER A 6 11.16 -21.16 -6.27
CA SER A 6 10.30 -20.30 -7.08
C SER A 6 9.11 -19.80 -6.27
N ARG A 7 8.81 -18.50 -6.37
CA ARG A 7 7.69 -17.79 -5.69
C ARG A 7 6.30 -18.39 -5.98
N ARG A 8 6.20 -19.28 -6.98
CA ARG A 8 4.97 -20.01 -7.34
C ARG A 8 4.69 -21.23 -6.44
N THR A 9 5.69 -21.76 -5.75
CA THR A 9 5.51 -22.92 -4.86
C THR A 9 4.86 -22.54 -3.52
N MET A 10 5.01 -21.28 -3.08
CA MET A 10 4.40 -20.81 -1.83
C MET A 10 2.87 -20.75 -1.85
N LEU A 11 2.23 -20.83 -3.01
CA LEU A 11 0.77 -20.77 -3.12
C LEU A 11 0.06 -22.14 -3.02
N LYS A 12 0.81 -23.25 -2.84
CA LYS A 12 0.22 -24.60 -2.72
C LYS A 12 0.24 -25.20 -1.31
N ALA A 13 0.75 -24.49 -0.31
CA ALA A 13 0.88 -25.00 1.07
C ALA A 13 -0.26 -24.57 2.03
N ALA A 14 -1.41 -24.12 1.51
CA ALA A 14 -2.58 -23.74 2.32
C ALA A 14 -3.83 -24.59 2.01
N ALA A 15 -3.64 -25.82 1.55
CA ALA A 15 -4.72 -26.79 1.33
C ALA A 15 -4.52 -28.02 2.21
N GLY A 16 -4.72 -27.85 3.52
CA GLY A 16 -4.89 -28.95 4.47
C GLY A 16 -6.35 -28.97 4.93
N ALA A 17 -7.24 -29.58 4.15
CA ALA A 17 -8.59 -29.88 4.58
C ALA A 17 -8.54 -31.14 5.47
N ALA A 18 -8.60 -30.96 6.78
CA ALA A 18 -8.83 -32.06 7.70
C ALA A 18 -10.32 -32.45 7.65
N THR A 19 -10.61 -33.60 7.05
CA THR A 19 -11.88 -34.31 7.20
C THR A 19 -12.00 -34.89 8.60
N GLY A 20 -13.05 -34.48 9.32
CA GLY A 20 -13.48 -35.11 10.58
C GLY A 20 -14.88 -34.63 10.94
N ALA A 21 -15.90 -35.45 10.67
CA ALA A 21 -17.27 -35.24 11.16
C ALA A 21 -17.36 -35.69 12.63
N VAL A 22 -17.98 -34.89 13.50
CA VAL A 22 -18.92 -35.28 14.58
C VAL A 22 -19.35 -34.02 15.35
N GLY A 23 -20.67 -33.84 15.48
CA GLY A 23 -21.31 -33.11 16.59
C GLY A 23 -21.69 -31.65 16.33
N ILE A 24 -22.97 -31.38 16.10
CA ILE A 24 -23.57 -30.06 16.36
C ILE A 24 -23.61 -29.90 17.88
N GLY A 25 -22.54 -29.35 18.44
CA GLY A 25 -22.49 -28.85 19.80
C GLY A 25 -22.39 -27.34 19.76
N ILE A 26 -23.42 -26.65 20.25
CA ILE A 26 -23.38 -25.21 20.56
C ILE A 26 -22.43 -24.97 21.75
N GLY A 27 -21.13 -25.11 21.51
CA GLY A 27 -20.06 -24.77 22.45
C GLY A 27 -19.38 -23.49 22.01
N THR A 28 -19.71 -22.37 22.65
CA THR A 28 -19.15 -21.02 22.40
C THR A 28 -17.71 -20.88 22.89
N GLY A 29 -16.80 -21.70 22.40
CA GLY A 29 -15.44 -21.77 22.95
C GLY A 29 -14.37 -22.19 21.95
N VAL A 30 -14.28 -21.50 20.80
CA VAL A 30 -12.99 -21.46 20.10
C VAL A 30 -12.09 -20.56 20.92
N ALA A 31 -11.21 -21.16 21.72
CA ALA A 31 -10.13 -20.42 22.36
C ALA A 31 -9.31 -19.74 21.25
N THR A 32 -9.31 -18.41 21.26
CA THR A 32 -8.46 -17.61 20.37
C THR A 32 -7.01 -17.86 20.76
N SER A 33 -6.33 -18.72 19.99
CA SER A 33 -4.87 -18.81 20.08
C SER A 33 -4.29 -17.42 19.78
N PRO A 34 -3.44 -16.85 20.65
CA PRO A 34 -2.82 -15.58 20.37
C PRO A 34 -1.99 -15.72 19.09
N ALA A 35 -2.31 -14.88 18.10
CA ALA A 35 -1.51 -14.80 16.89
C ALA A 35 -0.10 -14.32 17.28
N THR A 36 0.89 -15.19 17.15
CA THR A 36 2.29 -14.78 17.27
C THR A 36 2.63 -13.95 16.04
N ALA A 37 2.94 -12.67 16.22
CA ALA A 37 3.39 -11.82 15.13
C ALA A 37 4.73 -12.35 14.64
N ALA A 38 4.84 -12.64 13.34
CA ALA A 38 6.12 -12.96 12.73
C ALA A 38 7.10 -11.79 13.00
N SER A 39 8.21 -12.08 13.68
CA SER A 39 9.23 -11.12 14.08
C SER A 39 10.15 -10.68 12.92
N THR A 40 9.56 -10.33 11.78
CA THR A 40 10.29 -9.64 10.71
C THR A 40 10.40 -8.17 11.07
N SER A 41 11.64 -7.65 11.06
CA SER A 41 11.88 -6.21 11.17
C SER A 41 11.13 -5.47 10.07
N PHE A 42 10.46 -4.38 10.42
CA PHE A 42 9.86 -3.49 9.45
C PHE A 42 10.92 -2.98 8.47
N ALA A 43 10.68 -3.18 7.17
CA ALA A 43 11.58 -2.75 6.10
C ALA A 43 10.88 -1.72 5.21
N HIS A 44 11.47 -0.53 5.11
CA HIS A 44 10.98 0.54 4.24
C HIS A 44 12.10 1.01 3.28
N PRO A 45 11.80 1.23 1.98
CA PRO A 45 10.52 1.00 1.30
C PRO A 45 10.16 -0.49 1.21
N GLY A 46 8.88 -0.79 1.02
CA GLY A 46 8.34 -2.15 0.96
C GLY A 46 7.06 -2.25 0.14
N MET A 47 6.39 -3.40 0.24
CA MET A 47 5.24 -3.78 -0.60
C MET A 47 5.59 -3.77 -2.10
N LEU A 48 5.08 -2.79 -2.85
CA LEU A 48 5.22 -2.71 -4.31
C LEU A 48 6.55 -2.06 -4.76
N HIS A 49 7.29 -1.44 -3.83
CA HIS A 49 8.51 -0.70 -4.14
C HIS A 49 9.72 -1.25 -3.41
N THR A 50 10.82 -1.42 -4.15
CA THR A 50 12.16 -1.56 -3.57
C THR A 50 12.91 -0.24 -3.65
N ARG A 51 13.98 -0.09 -2.85
CA ARG A 51 14.87 1.09 -2.94
C ARG A 51 15.47 1.24 -4.34
N ALA A 52 15.94 0.14 -4.91
CA ALA A 52 16.55 0.13 -6.24
C ALA A 52 15.55 0.53 -7.35
N ASP A 53 14.27 0.16 -7.23
CA ASP A 53 13.26 0.57 -8.20
C ASP A 53 13.00 2.08 -8.17
N LEU A 54 12.90 2.66 -6.98
CA LEU A 54 12.71 4.10 -6.81
C LEU A 54 13.93 4.90 -7.30
N GLU A 55 15.14 4.41 -7.03
CA GLU A 55 16.39 5.01 -7.52
C GLU A 55 16.48 4.95 -9.04
N ARG A 56 16.10 3.81 -9.65
CA ARG A 56 16.01 3.69 -11.11
C ARG A 56 15.00 4.69 -11.68
N MET A 57 13.80 4.80 -11.10
CA MET A 57 12.81 5.78 -11.54
C MET A 57 13.35 7.21 -11.49
N ALA A 58 14.02 7.59 -10.40
CA ALA A 58 14.63 8.91 -10.26
C ALA A 58 15.71 9.16 -11.32
N ALA A 59 16.62 8.20 -11.53
CA ALA A 59 17.69 8.31 -12.50
C ALA A 59 17.16 8.46 -13.94
N GLU A 60 16.19 7.62 -14.34
CA GLU A 60 15.63 7.64 -15.68
C GLU A 60 14.82 8.91 -15.97
N VAL A 61 14.06 9.41 -14.98
CA VAL A 61 13.36 10.71 -15.09
C VAL A 61 14.37 11.85 -15.23
N LYS A 62 15.44 11.85 -14.42
CA LYS A 62 16.51 12.86 -14.50
C LYS A 62 17.24 12.80 -15.84
N ALA A 63 17.43 11.62 -16.40
CA ALA A 63 18.06 11.42 -17.71
C ALA A 63 17.15 11.79 -18.90
N GLY A 64 15.87 12.10 -18.66
CA GLY A 64 14.94 12.40 -19.74
C GLY A 64 14.45 11.17 -20.51
N ALA A 65 14.67 9.95 -19.98
CA ALA A 65 14.47 8.72 -20.72
C ALA A 65 12.99 8.35 -20.87
N ALA A 66 12.63 7.84 -22.06
CA ALA A 66 11.32 7.25 -22.31
C ALA A 66 11.31 5.77 -21.88
N PRO A 67 10.20 5.24 -21.32
CA PRO A 67 8.90 5.89 -21.12
C PRO A 67 8.76 6.66 -19.79
N TYR A 68 9.82 6.74 -18.99
CA TYR A 68 9.78 7.21 -17.60
C TYR A 68 9.33 8.66 -17.47
N THR A 69 9.82 9.55 -18.33
CA THR A 69 9.39 10.96 -18.36
C THR A 69 7.91 11.13 -18.66
N ALA A 70 7.36 10.33 -19.58
CA ALA A 70 5.93 10.37 -19.89
C ALA A 70 5.09 9.89 -18.70
N GLY A 71 5.53 8.86 -17.98
CA GLY A 71 4.89 8.41 -16.75
C GLY A 71 4.96 9.47 -15.64
N PHE A 72 6.12 10.11 -15.48
CA PHE A 72 6.32 11.17 -14.50
C PHE A 72 5.48 12.43 -14.80
N ALA A 73 5.34 12.79 -16.08
CA ALA A 73 4.46 13.87 -16.51
C ALA A 73 2.98 13.58 -16.18
N LYS A 74 2.53 12.33 -16.34
CA LYS A 74 1.18 11.93 -15.92
C LYS A 74 1.00 12.03 -14.41
N LEU A 75 2.03 11.65 -13.63
CA LEU A 75 2.03 11.79 -12.18
C LEU A 75 1.88 13.27 -11.79
N THR A 76 2.73 14.15 -12.33
CA THR A 76 2.76 15.57 -11.94
C THR A 76 1.54 16.36 -12.41
N ALA A 77 0.87 15.93 -13.48
CA ALA A 77 -0.39 16.52 -13.94
C ALA A 77 -1.58 16.19 -13.01
N ASN A 78 -1.47 15.17 -12.14
CA ASN A 78 -2.55 14.80 -11.24
C ASN A 78 -2.67 15.81 -10.09
N ARG A 79 -3.87 16.36 -9.87
CA ARG A 79 -4.19 17.28 -8.76
C ARG A 79 -3.87 16.72 -7.38
N HIS A 80 -3.97 15.40 -7.21
CA HIS A 80 -3.67 14.70 -5.96
C HIS A 80 -2.16 14.62 -5.68
N SER A 81 -1.31 14.88 -6.68
CA SER A 81 0.15 14.87 -6.53
C SER A 81 0.75 16.25 -6.20
N GLN A 82 -0.10 17.25 -5.96
CA GLN A 82 0.38 18.59 -5.62
C GLN A 82 0.72 18.66 -4.13
N SER A 83 1.81 19.37 -3.81
CA SER A 83 2.23 19.62 -2.41
C SER A 83 1.26 20.55 -1.68
N THR A 84 0.37 21.21 -2.41
CA THR A 84 -0.71 22.04 -1.88
C THR A 84 -1.99 21.24 -1.58
N TYR A 85 -1.99 19.92 -1.74
CA TYR A 85 -3.14 19.08 -1.41
C TYR A 85 -3.51 19.23 0.07
N ARG A 86 -4.81 19.33 0.35
CA ARG A 86 -5.34 19.41 1.72
C ARG A 86 -6.15 18.15 2.01
N PRO A 87 -5.78 17.37 3.06
CA PRO A 87 -6.52 16.16 3.42
C PRO A 87 -7.94 16.51 3.90
N ASN A 88 -8.85 15.55 3.75
CA ASN A 88 -10.23 15.64 4.20
C ASN A 88 -10.60 14.40 5.05
N PRO A 89 -9.95 14.22 6.22
CA PRO A 89 -10.15 13.04 7.05
C PRO A 89 -11.60 12.97 7.53
N GLN A 90 -12.18 11.78 7.47
CA GLN A 90 -13.53 11.51 7.96
C GLN A 90 -13.45 10.59 9.16
N ALA A 91 -14.16 10.94 10.24
CA ALA A 91 -14.18 10.11 11.46
C ALA A 91 -14.70 8.68 11.19
N THR A 92 -15.65 8.54 10.27
CA THR A 92 -16.21 7.25 9.86
C THR A 92 -16.30 7.19 8.34
N SER A 93 -15.80 6.09 7.76
CA SER A 93 -15.95 5.79 6.34
C SER A 93 -17.13 4.83 6.11
N THR A 94 -18.10 5.27 5.32
CA THR A 94 -19.28 4.51 4.90
C THR A 94 -19.15 4.11 3.44
N ARG A 95 -19.22 2.80 3.19
CA ARG A 95 -19.23 2.16 1.87
C ARG A 95 -20.27 1.05 1.87
N GLY A 96 -21.21 1.11 0.93
CA GLY A 96 -22.36 0.22 0.83
C GLY A 96 -23.52 0.61 1.75
N GLY A 97 -24.70 0.04 1.47
CA GLY A 97 -25.94 0.30 2.20
C GLY A 97 -26.87 1.27 1.47
N GLY A 98 -27.97 1.65 2.15
CA GLY A 98 -28.98 2.59 1.61
C GLY A 98 -28.77 4.06 2.00
N GLY A 99 -27.72 4.38 2.75
CA GLY A 99 -27.39 5.73 3.20
C GLY A 99 -26.42 6.46 2.27
N VAL A 100 -26.04 7.69 2.65
CA VAL A 100 -25.03 8.48 1.92
C VAL A 100 -23.65 7.87 2.13
N GLU A 101 -22.96 7.59 1.03
CA GLU A 101 -21.58 7.07 1.04
C GLU A 101 -20.55 8.21 1.07
N ASN A 102 -19.44 8.01 1.80
CA ASN A 102 -18.38 9.02 1.90
C ASN A 102 -16.95 8.45 1.73
N TYR A 103 -16.81 7.16 1.40
CA TYR A 103 -15.51 6.51 1.19
C TYR A 103 -14.65 7.17 0.10
N GLY A 104 -15.26 8.00 -0.76
CA GLY A 104 -14.64 9.01 -1.62
C GLY A 104 -13.43 9.69 -0.99
N ALA A 105 -13.67 10.29 0.18
CA ALA A 105 -12.65 11.07 0.89
C ALA A 105 -11.42 10.22 1.24
N LEU A 106 -11.64 9.00 1.73
CA LEU A 106 -10.57 8.09 2.15
C LEU A 106 -9.61 7.74 0.99
N TYR A 107 -10.14 7.28 -0.15
CA TYR A 107 -9.24 6.87 -1.24
C TYR A 107 -8.61 8.06 -1.98
N HIS A 108 -9.22 9.25 -1.93
CA HIS A 108 -8.57 10.47 -2.43
C HIS A 108 -7.35 10.85 -1.58
N ASP A 109 -7.48 10.84 -0.26
CA ASP A 109 -6.36 11.13 0.65
C ASP A 109 -5.25 10.07 0.53
N ALA A 110 -5.62 8.77 0.49
CA ALA A 110 -4.65 7.70 0.27
C ALA A 110 -3.92 7.83 -1.08
N HIS A 111 -4.63 8.24 -2.14
CA HIS A 111 -4.05 8.46 -3.46
C HIS A 111 -3.09 9.67 -3.43
N ALA A 112 -3.46 10.75 -2.74
CA ALA A 112 -2.64 11.93 -2.60
C ALA A 112 -1.36 11.67 -1.80
N ALA A 113 -1.45 10.95 -0.68
CA ALA A 113 -0.30 10.58 0.14
C ALA A 113 0.71 9.75 -0.67
N TYR A 114 0.23 8.73 -1.38
CA TYR A 114 1.08 7.87 -2.19
C TYR A 114 1.78 8.63 -3.34
N GLN A 115 1.03 9.47 -4.07
CA GLN A 115 1.61 10.22 -5.18
C GLN A 115 2.61 11.29 -4.73
N ASN A 116 2.33 11.97 -3.61
CA ASN A 116 3.28 12.90 -3.01
C ASN A 116 4.55 12.17 -2.53
N ALA A 117 4.42 11.00 -1.88
CA ALA A 117 5.58 10.18 -1.53
C ALA A 117 6.42 9.77 -2.75
N LEU A 118 5.79 9.39 -3.87
CA LEU A 118 6.50 9.11 -5.12
C LEU A 118 7.20 10.35 -5.69
N ARG A 119 6.53 11.51 -5.70
CA ARG A 119 7.13 12.76 -6.17
C ARG A 119 8.37 13.12 -5.36
N TRP A 120 8.30 12.99 -4.03
CA TRP A 120 9.47 13.18 -3.17
C TRP A 120 10.59 12.19 -3.52
N LYS A 121 10.30 10.90 -3.62
CA LYS A 121 11.33 9.89 -3.90
C LYS A 121 12.00 10.05 -5.27
N ILE A 122 11.28 10.54 -6.27
CA ILE A 122 11.80 10.73 -7.64
C ILE A 122 12.59 12.04 -7.76
N THR A 123 12.12 13.13 -7.13
CA THR A 123 12.68 14.48 -7.33
C THR A 123 13.59 14.96 -6.21
N GLY A 124 13.42 14.44 -5.00
CA GLY A 124 14.05 14.94 -3.78
C GLY A 124 13.34 16.14 -3.14
N ASP A 125 12.29 16.69 -3.75
CA ASP A 125 11.56 17.85 -3.22
C ASP A 125 10.78 17.48 -1.94
N THR A 126 11.21 18.05 -0.82
CA THR A 126 10.68 17.75 0.51
C THR A 126 9.27 18.28 0.73
N ALA A 127 8.81 19.27 -0.04
CA ALA A 127 7.44 19.76 0.07
C ALA A 127 6.43 18.63 -0.13
N HIS A 128 6.71 17.69 -1.03
CA HIS A 128 5.89 16.49 -1.24
C HIS A 128 6.00 15.48 -0.10
N ALA A 129 7.17 15.36 0.54
CA ALA A 129 7.33 14.50 1.71
C ALA A 129 6.47 15.01 2.88
N ASP A 130 6.50 16.33 3.09
CA ASP A 130 5.72 17.01 4.12
C ASP A 130 4.22 16.82 3.89
N THR A 131 3.73 17.04 2.66
CA THR A 131 2.33 16.80 2.32
C THR A 131 1.92 15.35 2.55
N ALA A 132 2.74 14.38 2.16
CA ALA A 132 2.44 12.96 2.38
C ALA A 132 2.38 12.61 3.88
N ARG A 133 3.31 13.14 4.69
CA ARG A 133 3.29 13.00 6.15
C ARG A 133 2.00 13.60 6.73
N ASP A 134 1.66 14.81 6.34
CA ASP A 134 0.53 15.55 6.90
C ASP A 134 -0.80 14.86 6.58
N ILE A 135 -0.95 14.27 5.38
CA ILE A 135 -2.12 13.45 5.04
C ILE A 135 -2.20 12.19 5.94
N CYS A 136 -1.07 11.50 6.17
CA CYS A 136 -1.04 10.30 7.01
C CYS A 136 -1.29 10.58 8.50
N ASN A 137 -1.06 11.82 8.94
CA ASN A 137 -1.25 12.26 10.32
C ASN A 137 -2.60 12.98 10.56
N ALA A 138 -3.41 13.16 9.52
CA ALA A 138 -4.65 13.93 9.55
C ALA A 138 -5.79 13.26 10.32
#